data_AF-A0A1A6Y5F3-F1
#
_entry.id   AF-A0A1A6Y5F3-F1
#
_cell.length_a   1.000
_cell.length_b   1.000
_cell.length_c   1.000
_cell.angle_alpha   90.00
_cell.angle_beta   90.00
_cell.angle_gamma   90.00
#
_symmetry.space_group_name_H-M   'P 1'
#
loop_
_entity.id
_entity.type
_entity.pdbx_description
1 polymer ?
#
loop_
_entity_poly.entity_id
_entity_poly.type
_entity_poly.pdbx_seq_one_letter_code
_entity_poly.pdbx_strand_id
1 'polypeptide(L)'
;MKNGDMPVVPLVNTLGAAHAPSSAGLAPGAASGLTKRELIAAMALQGLLAGGWDHAGVPREGAETAVAYADYLLDAMERTP
;
A
#
# COMPACT_ATOMS: atom_id res chain seq x y z
N MET A 1 -11.91 10.67 -2.75
CA MET A 1 -10.83 9.67 -2.62
C MET A 1 -9.52 10.39 -2.91
N LYS A 2 -8.50 10.26 -2.06
CA LYS A 2 -7.18 10.87 -2.33
C LYS A 2 -6.38 9.97 -3.27
N ASN A 3 -5.36 10.49 -3.95
CA ASN A 3 -4.56 9.70 -4.90
C ASN A 3 -3.97 8.45 -4.24
N GLY A 4 -3.54 8.57 -2.98
CA GLY A 4 -3.00 7.47 -2.17
C GLY A 4 -3.98 6.32 -1.92
N ASP A 5 -5.28 6.59 -1.86
CA ASP A 5 -6.33 5.59 -1.58
C ASP A 5 -6.74 4.81 -2.84
N MET A 6 -6.22 5.19 -4.01
CA MET A 6 -6.54 4.49 -5.26
C MET A 6 -5.77 3.18 -5.36
N PRO A 7 -6.35 2.11 -5.93
CA PRO A 7 -5.64 0.85 -6.16
C PRO A 7 -4.49 1.06 -7.16
N VAL A 8 -3.35 0.39 -6.94
CA VAL A 8 -2.21 0.44 -7.88
C VAL A 8 -2.55 -0.22 -9.21
N VAL A 9 -3.39 -1.27 -9.17
CA VAL A 9 -3.93 -1.96 -10.34
C VAL A 9 -5.38 -2.32 -10.02
N PRO A 10 -6.36 -2.05 -10.90
CA PRO A 10 -7.65 -2.71 -10.78
C PRO A 10 -7.41 -4.21 -10.97
N LEU A 11 -7.47 -5.01 -9.90
CA LEU A 11 -7.58 -6.48 -10.00
C LEU A 11 -8.96 -6.78 -10.59
N VAL A 12 -9.11 -6.60 -11.89
CA VAL A 12 -10.28 -7.03 -12.63
C VAL A 12 -10.35 -8.54 -12.47
N ASN A 13 -11.35 -9.03 -11.75
CA ASN A 13 -11.67 -10.46 -11.68
C ASN A 13 -12.22 -10.88 -13.05
N THR A 14 -11.35 -11.00 -14.05
CA THR A 14 -11.70 -11.34 -15.44
C THR A 14 -12.24 -12.76 -15.56
N LEU A 15 -12.10 -13.60 -14.53
CA LEU A 15 -12.47 -15.02 -14.52
C LEU A 15 -13.62 -15.36 -13.54
N GLY A 16 -14.26 -14.38 -12.91
CA GLY A 16 -15.49 -14.59 -12.13
C GLY A 16 -15.34 -15.49 -10.89
N ALA A 17 -14.17 -15.50 -10.22
CA ALA A 17 -13.98 -16.30 -9.02
C ALA A 17 -15.00 -15.92 -7.91
N ALA A 18 -15.67 -16.93 -7.36
CA ALA A 18 -16.77 -16.78 -6.42
C ALA A 18 -16.32 -16.15 -5.09
N HIS A 19 -17.16 -15.23 -4.63
CA HIS A 19 -16.94 -14.44 -3.43
C HIS A 19 -17.19 -15.28 -2.16
N ALA A 20 -16.13 -15.71 -1.47
CA ALA A 20 -16.30 -16.35 -0.16
C ALA A 20 -16.66 -15.27 0.88
N PRO A 21 -17.80 -15.37 1.59
CA PRO A 21 -18.26 -14.36 2.53
C PRO A 21 -17.51 -14.51 3.86
N SER A 22 -16.22 -14.19 3.89
CA SER A 22 -15.57 -13.80 5.14
C SER A 22 -15.76 -12.29 5.30
N SER A 23 -16.59 -11.94 6.25
CA SER A 23 -17.10 -10.62 6.58
C SER A 23 -16.02 -9.59 6.93
N ALA A 24 -15.48 -8.90 5.93
CA ALA A 24 -15.03 -7.50 6.04
C ALA A 24 -14.79 -6.90 4.65
N GLY A 25 -15.82 -6.26 4.08
CA GLY A 25 -15.64 -5.20 3.07
C GLY A 25 -15.26 -5.65 1.67
N LEU A 26 -16.11 -6.44 1.01
CA LEU A 26 -15.95 -6.71 -0.40
C LEU A 26 -17.32 -6.59 -1.11
N ALA A 27 -17.50 -5.46 -1.81
CA ALA A 27 -18.63 -5.19 -2.68
C ALA A 27 -18.29 -5.60 -4.14
N PRO A 28 -19.26 -5.72 -5.06
CA PRO A 28 -19.01 -6.14 -6.44
C PRO A 28 -18.07 -5.14 -7.13
N GLY A 29 -16.91 -5.60 -7.63
CA GLY A 29 -15.78 -4.75 -8.02
C GLY A 29 -14.55 -4.88 -7.12
N ALA A 30 -14.60 -5.79 -6.14
CA ALA A 30 -13.57 -6.14 -5.17
C ALA A 30 -12.29 -6.74 -5.78
N ALA A 31 -11.55 -5.89 -6.45
CA ALA A 31 -10.12 -5.97 -6.56
C ALA A 31 -9.47 -5.61 -5.21
N SER A 32 -9.25 -6.56 -4.30
CA SER A 32 -8.55 -6.26 -3.02
C SER A 32 -7.04 -6.11 -3.21
N GLY A 33 -6.63 -5.22 -4.12
CA GLY A 33 -5.24 -4.88 -4.38
C GLY A 33 -4.75 -3.82 -3.40
N LEU A 34 -3.43 -3.75 -3.20
CA LEU A 34 -2.83 -2.67 -2.41
C LEU A 34 -3.20 -1.30 -3.01
N THR A 35 -3.55 -0.38 -2.14
CA THR A 35 -3.62 1.05 -2.48
C THR A 35 -2.22 1.56 -2.85
N LYS A 36 -2.14 2.69 -3.57
CA LYS A 36 -0.86 3.30 -3.93
C LYS A 36 -0.01 3.57 -2.70
N ARG A 37 -0.63 4.07 -1.63
CA ARG A 37 0.06 4.31 -0.36
C ARG A 37 0.63 3.04 0.25
N GLU A 38 -0.15 1.97 0.30
CA GLU A 38 0.28 0.68 0.88
C GLU A 38 1.41 0.04 0.08
N LEU A 39 1.36 0.09 -1.26
CA LEU A 39 2.45 -0.45 -2.07
C LEU A 39 3.74 0.35 -1.86
N ILE A 40 3.68 1.69 -1.89
CA ILE A 40 4.86 2.52 -1.70
C ILE A 40 5.46 2.27 -0.30
N ALA A 41 4.63 2.20 0.74
CA ALA A 41 5.08 1.88 2.09
C ALA A 41 5.73 0.49 2.17
N ALA A 42 5.15 -0.53 1.52
CA ALA A 42 5.73 -1.86 1.48
C ALA A 42 7.10 -1.89 0.79
N MET A 43 7.25 -1.19 -0.34
CA MET A 43 8.53 -1.08 -1.05
C MET A 43 9.57 -0.31 -0.24
N ALA A 44 9.17 0.78 0.42
CA ALA A 44 10.05 1.54 1.30
C ALA A 44 10.53 0.65 2.47
N LEU A 45 9.60 -0.03 3.15
CA LEU A 45 9.93 -0.95 4.25
C LEU A 45 10.89 -2.06 3.79
N GLN A 46 10.65 -2.67 2.63
CA GLN A 46 11.55 -3.67 2.06
C GLN A 46 12.96 -3.08 1.83
N GLY A 47 13.05 -1.87 1.28
CA GLY A 47 14.32 -1.18 1.07
C GLY A 47 15.07 -0.88 2.37
N LEU A 48 14.36 -0.41 3.40
CA LEU A 48 14.94 -0.14 4.73
C LEU A 48 15.54 -1.43 5.33
N LEU A 49 14.77 -2.52 5.33
CA LEU A 49 15.21 -3.80 5.87
C LEU A 49 16.38 -4.40 5.07
N ALA A 50 16.34 -4.32 3.74
CA ALA A 50 17.42 -4.79 2.88
C ALA A 50 18.70 -3.96 3.04
N GLY A 51 18.57 -2.66 3.34
CA GLY A 51 19.68 -1.74 3.56
C GLY A 51 20.40 -1.92 4.91
N GLY A 52 20.00 -2.91 5.72
CA GLY A 52 20.59 -3.13 7.03
C GLY A 52 20.13 -2.11 8.07
N TRP A 53 18.91 -1.57 7.92
CA TRP A 53 18.21 -0.86 9.00
C TRP A 53 17.86 -1.85 10.10
N ASP A 54 18.88 -2.33 10.79
CA ASP A 54 18.82 -3.20 11.95
C ASP A 54 18.95 -2.32 13.21
N HIS A 55 17.96 -1.47 13.42
CA HIS A 55 17.76 -0.88 14.74
C HIS A 55 17.16 -1.97 15.62
N ALA A 56 18.05 -2.78 16.21
CA ALA A 56 17.82 -3.82 17.21
C ALA A 56 16.45 -3.76 17.91
N GLY A 57 15.39 -4.22 17.24
CA GLY A 57 14.06 -4.39 17.83
C GLY A 57 13.08 -3.22 17.81
N VAL A 58 13.19 -2.23 16.89
CA VAL A 58 12.13 -1.21 16.73
C VAL A 58 11.33 -1.34 15.41
N PRO A 59 10.54 -2.43 15.21
CA PRO A 59 9.66 -2.58 14.05
C PRO A 59 8.73 -1.38 13.81
N ARG A 60 8.36 -0.68 14.89
CA ARG A 60 7.48 0.49 14.83
C ARG A 60 8.12 1.65 14.07
N GLU A 61 9.36 2.01 14.38
CA GLU A 61 10.03 3.15 13.74
C GLU A 61 10.26 2.90 12.25
N GLY A 62 10.65 1.67 11.87
CA GLY A 62 10.80 1.30 10.47
C GLY A 62 9.48 1.37 9.70
N ALA A 63 8.39 0.89 10.30
CA ALA A 63 7.05 0.97 9.71
C ALA A 63 6.55 2.42 9.59
N GLU A 64 6.72 3.23 10.63
CA GLU A 64 6.35 4.66 10.63
C GLU A 64 7.15 5.43 9.57
N THR A 65 8.45 5.15 9.46
CA THR A 65 9.33 5.73 8.44
C THR A 65 8.87 5.35 7.03
N ALA A 66 8.55 4.09 6.79
CA ALA A 66 8.07 3.62 5.50
C ALA A 66 6.74 4.29 5.09
N VAL A 67 5.82 4.48 6.04
CA VAL A 67 4.57 5.21 5.80
C VAL A 67 4.85 6.69 5.49
N ALA A 68 5.78 7.32 6.20
CA ALA A 68 6.16 8.71 5.95
C ALA A 68 6.75 8.90 4.53
N TYR A 69 7.57 7.96 4.05
CA TYR A 69 8.04 7.96 2.65
C TYR A 69 6.89 7.90 1.65
N ALA A 70 5.88 7.06 1.90
CA ALA A 70 4.71 6.94 1.03
C ALA A 70 3.92 8.25 0.99
N ASP A 71 3.67 8.86 2.15
CA ASP A 71 2.94 10.12 2.26
C ASP A 71 3.68 11.27 1.56
N TYR A 72 4.99 11.37 1.75
CA TYR A 72 5.81 12.40 1.11
C TYR A 72 5.86 12.26 -0.42
N LEU A 73 6.02 11.03 -0.92
CA LEU A 73 6.06 10.79 -2.36
C LEU A 73 4.71 11.12 -3.02
N LEU A 74 3.59 10.71 -2.39
CA LEU A 74 2.26 11.00 -2.91
C LEU A 74 1.98 12.50 -2.94
N ASP A 75 2.30 13.23 -1.88
CA ASP A 75 2.16 14.69 -1.81
C ASP A 75 3.04 15.38 -2.88
N ALA A 76 4.28 14.93 -3.09
CA ALA A 76 5.15 15.46 -4.15
C ALA A 76 4.56 15.23 -5.55
N MET A 77 4.00 14.04 -5.81
CA MET A 77 3.35 13.72 -7.08
C MET A 77 2.08 14.54 -7.32
N GLU A 78 1.28 14.80 -6.28
CA GLU A 78 0.09 15.64 -6.37
C GLU A 78 0.41 17.12 -6.65
N ARG A 79 1.60 17.58 -6.28
CA ARG A 79 2.09 18.94 -6.57
C ARG A 79 2.75 19.09 -7.95
N THR A 80 3.02 17.98 -8.63
CA THR A 80 3.63 17.99 -9.95
C THR A 80 2.52 18.16 -11.00
N PRO A 81 2.59 19.19 -11.88
CA PRO A 81 1.53 19.49 -12.85
C PRO A 81 1.37 18.44 -13.95
#